data_AF-A0A0G1KSC3-F1
#
_entry.id   AF-A0A0G1KSC3-F1
#
_cell.length_a   1.000
_cell.length_b   1.000
_cell.length_c   1.000
_cell.angle_alpha   90.00
_cell.angle_beta   90.00
_cell.angle_gamma   90.00
#
_symmetry.space_group_name_H-M   'P 1'
#
loop_
_entity.id
_entity.type
_entity.pdbx_description
1 polymer ?
#
loop_
_entity_poly.entity_id
_entity_poly.type
_entity_poly.pdbx_seq_one_letter_code
_entity_poly.pdbx_strand_id
1 'polypeptide(L)'
;MFVMIPKALFLGLRKTFFISAFFALFLLPLKVFAYDYETHGFLTKQTADFYNQGFSEKIPQELINFLIDGSRKEDDSPRWINHFYDPVYQRGYQPEIAIDAYPLAFAQTIEKVVNWVSSKQWADSSSQQNRLVYKATAGIYPVASILSQEDKQKLGLSSETDFSWTQAKQYWLKNEKEKAMFALGHVLHLIQDASVPDHTRNDGHVGDSPYELWASRFNLQNPDSGLTKRLTGKQPVVLGDLGSYFESISKYSNNNFYSRDTIGVQGIYQNPQVEFPDILIEGGLYTAREDENKDLLLLYKKIGGDGYFSRNIFSITLKDDRVMTDYWSRLSTKSVQHSAGVINLFFEELKKEKIKDSEQPWYQALWQWLQQQRSSLLGQLLPGESGSQIQESSSIQEDNSGFIEEFPPVLETTVLPETGNFQALEVLLLSPVPTPAPSQSSFSQLGNVQSPNTETETSPSPTPTLEPSPSPTPEPQTPSFSPTPTPTPEPQTPSPEPSPVPSPS
;
A
#
# COMPACT_ATOMS: atom_id res chain seq x y z
N MET A 1 17.85 59.75 -2.74
CA MET A 1 18.17 58.97 -1.53
C MET A 1 17.50 57.61 -1.67
N PHE A 2 18.12 56.69 -2.42
CA PHE A 2 17.61 55.32 -2.55
C PHE A 2 18.21 54.50 -1.41
N VAL A 3 17.37 54.12 -0.44
CA VAL A 3 17.76 53.27 0.68
C VAL A 3 18.08 51.88 0.11
N MET A 4 19.38 51.54 0.05
CA MET A 4 19.80 50.18 -0.23
C MET A 4 19.41 49.29 0.96
N ILE A 5 18.38 48.48 0.78
CA ILE A 5 18.07 47.40 1.72
C ILE A 5 19.19 46.34 1.61
N PRO A 6 19.80 45.91 2.74
CA PRO A 6 20.89 44.94 2.70
C PRO A 6 20.46 43.61 2.06
N LYS A 7 21.27 43.06 1.15
CA LYS A 7 21.03 41.75 0.50
C LYS A 7 20.74 40.61 1.50
N ALA A 8 21.27 40.70 2.72
CA ALA A 8 21.01 39.76 3.80
C ALA A 8 19.53 39.76 4.27
N LEU A 9 18.89 40.93 4.30
CA LEU A 9 17.47 41.06 4.63
C LEU A 9 16.60 40.42 3.53
N PHE A 10 17.00 40.57 2.27
CA PHE A 10 16.30 39.99 1.11
C PHE A 10 16.41 38.46 1.05
N LEU A 11 17.54 37.88 1.47
CA LEU A 11 17.70 36.43 1.62
C LEU A 11 16.92 35.87 2.81
N GLY A 12 16.89 36.59 3.94
CA GLY A 12 16.13 36.21 5.13
C GLY A 12 14.61 36.22 4.89
N LEU A 13 14.10 37.27 4.24
CA LEU A 13 12.68 37.37 3.84
C LEU A 13 12.30 36.33 2.78
N ARG A 14 13.19 35.99 1.83
CA ARG A 14 12.93 34.91 0.88
C ARG A 14 12.78 33.56 1.58
N LYS A 15 13.70 33.20 2.48
CA LYS A 15 13.61 31.92 3.21
C LYS A 15 12.35 31.82 4.06
N THR A 16 12.01 32.88 4.79
CA THR A 16 10.78 32.91 5.61
C THR A 16 9.51 32.89 4.74
N PHE A 17 9.49 33.59 3.61
CA PHE A 17 8.37 33.54 2.65
C PHE A 17 8.19 32.15 2.02
N PHE A 18 9.28 31.46 1.64
CA PHE A 18 9.19 30.09 1.14
C PHE A 18 8.71 29.09 2.20
N ILE A 19 9.16 29.22 3.45
CA ILE A 19 8.70 28.39 4.56
C ILE A 19 7.21 28.65 4.87
N SER A 20 6.79 29.92 4.92
CA SER A 20 5.39 30.26 5.18
C SER A 20 4.46 29.94 4.01
N ALA A 21 4.92 30.07 2.75
CA ALA A 21 4.19 29.59 1.58
C ALA A 21 4.10 28.05 1.55
N PHE A 22 5.13 27.33 2.02
CA PHE A 22 5.12 25.88 2.18
C PHE A 22 4.10 25.43 3.23
N PHE A 23 4.07 26.06 4.42
CA PHE A 23 3.04 25.78 5.43
C PHE A 23 1.63 26.17 4.97
N ALA A 24 1.48 27.31 4.28
CA ALA A 24 0.21 27.72 3.70
C ALA A 24 -0.32 26.73 2.66
N LEU A 25 0.55 25.91 2.08
CA LEU A 25 0.17 24.89 1.11
C LEU A 25 -0.44 23.64 1.76
N PHE A 26 0.01 23.26 2.97
CA PHE A 26 -0.64 22.23 3.78
C PHE A 26 -1.97 22.69 4.38
N LEU A 27 -2.29 23.99 4.29
CA LEU A 27 -3.62 24.50 4.60
C LEU A 27 -4.59 24.32 3.43
N LEU A 28 -4.12 24.00 2.22
CA LEU A 28 -5.00 23.71 1.09
C LEU A 28 -5.40 22.22 1.12
N PRO A 29 -6.71 21.89 1.02
CA PRO A 29 -7.17 20.51 0.98
C PRO A 29 -6.83 19.88 -0.38
N LEU A 30 -5.58 19.45 -0.55
CA LEU A 30 -5.19 18.61 -1.67
C LEU A 30 -5.53 17.17 -1.32
N LYS A 31 -6.49 16.60 -2.04
CA LYS A 31 -6.96 15.23 -1.86
C LYS A 31 -6.40 14.35 -2.99
N VAL A 32 -5.19 13.84 -2.84
CA VAL A 32 -4.75 12.71 -3.66
C VAL A 32 -5.42 11.50 -3.03
N PHE A 33 -6.38 10.90 -3.73
CA PHE A 33 -7.18 9.84 -3.12
C PHE A 33 -6.49 8.50 -3.31
N ALA A 34 -6.51 7.74 -2.22
CA ALA A 34 -6.38 6.29 -2.16
C ALA A 34 -7.78 5.65 -2.19
N TYR A 35 -7.92 4.36 -1.87
CA TYR A 35 -9.23 3.92 -1.38
C TYR A 35 -9.71 4.93 -0.33
N ASP A 36 -11.00 5.26 -0.32
CA ASP A 36 -11.50 6.15 0.74
C ASP A 36 -11.19 5.53 2.10
N TYR A 37 -10.85 6.35 3.11
CA TYR A 37 -10.50 5.84 4.45
C TYR A 37 -11.57 4.89 5.00
N GLU A 38 -12.86 5.09 4.68
CA GLU A 38 -13.90 4.13 5.09
C GLU A 38 -13.85 2.78 4.36
N THR A 39 -13.36 2.77 3.12
CA THR A 39 -13.06 1.54 2.37
C THR A 39 -11.87 0.81 2.98
N HIS A 40 -10.82 1.53 3.40
CA HIS A 40 -9.71 0.94 4.17
C HIS A 40 -10.20 0.31 5.47
N GLY A 41 -11.04 1.02 6.22
CA GLY A 41 -11.65 0.50 7.44
C GLY A 41 -12.43 -0.80 7.21
N PHE A 42 -13.21 -0.85 6.13
CA PHE A 42 -13.93 -2.06 5.70
C PHE A 42 -12.98 -3.21 5.34
N LEU A 43 -11.98 -2.98 4.47
CA LEU A 43 -11.02 -4.01 4.06
C LEU A 43 -10.21 -4.53 5.26
N THR A 44 -9.84 -3.66 6.20
CA THR A 44 -9.16 -4.04 7.44
C THR A 44 -10.03 -4.93 8.33
N LYS A 45 -11.33 -4.61 8.46
CA LYS A 45 -12.28 -5.48 9.18
C LYS A 45 -12.37 -6.87 8.53
N GLN A 46 -12.52 -6.92 7.21
CA GLN A 46 -12.57 -8.19 6.47
C GLN A 46 -11.26 -8.97 6.58
N THR A 47 -10.13 -8.26 6.62
CA THR A 47 -8.81 -8.85 6.85
C THR A 47 -8.71 -9.50 8.22
N ALA A 48 -9.12 -8.81 9.29
CA ALA A 48 -9.10 -9.36 10.64
C ALA A 48 -9.98 -10.61 10.76
N ASP A 49 -11.18 -10.59 10.16
CA ASP A 49 -12.08 -11.73 10.14
C ASP A 49 -11.48 -12.92 9.36
N PHE A 50 -10.90 -12.67 8.20
CA PHE A 50 -10.29 -13.69 7.35
C PHE A 50 -9.04 -14.30 8.00
N TYR A 51 -8.19 -13.46 8.60
CA TYR A 51 -7.03 -13.90 9.40
C TYR A 51 -7.47 -14.80 10.56
N ASN A 52 -8.45 -14.34 11.35
CA ASN A 52 -8.99 -15.09 12.47
C ASN A 52 -9.73 -16.36 12.07
N GLN A 53 -10.03 -16.59 10.79
CA GLN A 53 -10.51 -17.88 10.30
C GLN A 53 -9.36 -18.80 9.87
N GLY A 54 -8.29 -18.24 9.30
CA GLY A 54 -7.19 -18.98 8.68
C GLY A 54 -6.04 -19.43 9.59
N PHE A 55 -5.76 -18.70 10.68
CA PHE A 55 -4.56 -18.96 11.52
C PHE A 55 -4.90 -19.33 12.95
N SER A 56 -4.02 -20.06 13.66
CA SER A 56 -4.25 -20.47 15.05
C SER A 56 -4.12 -19.30 16.04
N GLU A 57 -3.12 -18.46 15.85
CA GLU A 57 -2.98 -17.19 16.58
C GLU A 57 -4.09 -16.26 16.09
N LYS A 58 -4.82 -15.62 17.02
CA LYS A 58 -5.97 -14.76 16.70
C LYS A 58 -5.71 -13.34 17.17
N ILE A 59 -6.22 -12.37 16.42
CA ILE A 59 -6.36 -11.00 16.91
C ILE A 59 -7.54 -10.98 17.90
N PRO A 60 -7.33 -10.59 19.17
CA PRO A 60 -8.40 -10.40 20.14
C PRO A 60 -9.44 -9.39 19.65
N GLN A 61 -10.71 -9.64 19.95
CA GLN A 61 -11.83 -8.85 19.42
C GLN A 61 -11.77 -7.38 19.86
N GLU A 62 -11.29 -7.13 21.07
CA GLU A 62 -11.07 -5.80 21.64
C GLU A 62 -10.00 -4.98 20.91
N LEU A 63 -9.09 -5.64 20.19
CA LEU A 63 -8.01 -4.97 19.47
C LEU A 63 -8.35 -4.60 18.01
N ILE A 64 -9.41 -5.21 17.46
CA ILE A 64 -9.76 -5.05 16.03
C ILE A 64 -10.10 -3.60 15.70
N ASN A 65 -10.78 -2.87 16.59
CA ASN A 65 -11.11 -1.46 16.31
C ASN A 65 -9.88 -0.56 16.25
N PHE A 66 -8.81 -0.86 17.00
CA PHE A 66 -7.55 -0.11 16.90
C PHE A 66 -6.87 -0.35 15.55
N LEU A 67 -6.87 -1.60 15.08
CA LEU A 67 -6.37 -1.96 13.75
C LEU A 67 -7.13 -1.22 12.64
N ILE A 68 -8.47 -1.20 12.72
CA ILE A 68 -9.33 -0.49 11.78
C ILE A 68 -9.06 1.02 11.83
N ASP A 69 -9.03 1.60 13.03
CA ASP A 69 -8.81 3.05 13.18
C ASP A 69 -7.44 3.47 12.65
N GLY A 70 -6.38 2.71 12.94
CA GLY A 70 -5.04 2.94 12.39
C GLY A 70 -5.04 2.94 10.86
N SER A 71 -5.72 1.96 10.24
CA SER A 71 -5.84 1.91 8.77
C SER A 71 -6.58 3.10 8.16
N ARG A 72 -7.54 3.68 8.89
CA ARG A 72 -8.27 4.89 8.46
C ARG A 72 -7.40 6.14 8.59
N LYS A 73 -6.55 6.21 9.61
CA LYS A 73 -5.75 7.40 9.95
C LYS A 73 -4.43 7.48 9.20
N GLU A 74 -4.05 6.47 8.41
CA GLU A 74 -2.91 6.59 7.49
C GLU A 74 -3.18 7.63 6.40
N ASP A 75 -4.44 7.91 6.07
CA ASP A 75 -4.83 9.03 5.19
C ASP A 75 -4.76 10.42 5.84
N ASP A 76 -4.41 10.51 7.14
CA ASP A 76 -4.22 11.82 7.79
C ASP A 76 -3.17 12.63 7.03
N SER A 77 -3.51 13.87 6.67
CA SER A 77 -2.56 14.73 5.95
C SER A 77 -1.30 14.99 6.80
N PRO A 78 -0.08 14.93 6.21
CA PRO A 78 0.24 14.75 4.79
C PRO A 78 0.78 13.34 4.45
N ARG A 79 0.37 12.30 5.18
CA ARG A 79 0.93 10.94 5.06
C ARG A 79 0.67 10.32 3.68
N TRP A 80 -0.49 10.61 3.10
CA TRP A 80 -0.95 10.23 1.75
C TRP A 80 0.07 10.42 0.63
N ILE A 81 1.03 11.33 0.81
CA ILE A 81 2.11 11.57 -0.16
C ILE A 81 2.98 10.32 -0.39
N ASN A 82 3.05 9.40 0.58
CA ASN A 82 3.91 8.22 0.51
C ASN A 82 3.16 6.93 0.18
N HIS A 83 1.93 7.00 -0.33
CA HIS A 83 1.08 5.80 -0.53
C HIS A 83 1.39 5.03 -1.82
N PHE A 84 2.16 5.65 -2.72
CA PHE A 84 2.53 5.08 -4.01
C PHE A 84 3.69 4.09 -3.89
N TYR A 85 3.57 2.98 -4.62
CA TYR A 85 4.71 2.10 -4.90
C TYR A 85 4.59 1.47 -6.28
N ASP A 86 5.41 1.97 -7.19
CA ASP A 86 5.57 1.49 -8.55
C ASP A 86 6.61 0.34 -8.59
N PRO A 87 6.18 -0.91 -8.84
CA PRO A 87 7.08 -2.07 -8.86
C PRO A 87 7.93 -2.18 -10.12
N VAL A 88 7.58 -1.47 -11.20
CA VAL A 88 8.33 -1.53 -12.46
C VAL A 88 9.62 -0.73 -12.31
N TYR A 89 9.52 0.44 -11.68
CA TYR A 89 10.65 1.36 -11.48
C TYR A 89 11.15 1.40 -10.03
N GLN A 90 10.53 0.63 -9.12
CA GLN A 90 10.86 0.53 -7.70
C GLN A 90 10.90 1.89 -6.99
N ARG A 91 9.88 2.72 -7.23
CA ARG A 91 9.81 4.11 -6.76
C ARG A 91 8.48 4.41 -6.06
N GLY A 92 8.47 5.48 -5.28
CA GLY A 92 7.22 6.12 -4.85
C GLY A 92 6.67 7.02 -5.94
N TYR A 93 5.77 7.92 -5.57
CA TYR A 93 5.24 8.90 -6.52
C TYR A 93 6.39 9.75 -7.10
N GLN A 94 6.37 9.98 -8.40
CA GLN A 94 7.31 10.84 -9.11
C GLN A 94 6.54 11.59 -10.20
N PRO A 95 6.45 12.92 -10.15
CA PRO A 95 5.65 13.67 -11.10
C PRO A 95 6.12 13.45 -12.53
N GLU A 96 5.25 12.99 -13.42
CA GLU A 96 5.56 12.62 -14.79
C GLU A 96 4.58 13.30 -15.75
N ILE A 97 5.08 14.16 -16.65
CA ILE A 97 4.24 14.96 -17.58
C ILE A 97 3.31 14.09 -18.43
N ALA A 98 3.74 12.87 -18.74
CA ALA A 98 2.97 11.94 -19.56
C ALA A 98 1.78 11.29 -18.81
N ILE A 99 1.73 11.42 -17.49
CA ILE A 99 0.74 10.78 -16.61
C ILE A 99 -0.04 11.87 -15.84
N ASP A 100 0.67 12.84 -15.25
CA ASP A 100 0.07 13.84 -14.37
C ASP A 100 -0.35 15.12 -15.12
N ALA A 101 -1.60 15.54 -14.92
CA ALA A 101 -2.14 16.79 -15.47
C ALA A 101 -1.75 18.06 -14.66
N TYR A 102 -0.82 17.97 -13.70
CA TYR A 102 -0.43 19.07 -12.82
C TYR A 102 0.56 20.06 -13.43
N PRO A 103 0.60 21.32 -12.95
CA PRO A 103 1.72 22.20 -13.23
C PRO A 103 3.02 21.60 -12.67
N LEU A 104 3.88 21.09 -13.55
CA LEU A 104 5.14 20.39 -13.20
C LEU A 104 6.02 21.14 -12.18
N ALA A 105 6.00 22.48 -12.23
CA ALA A 105 6.74 23.34 -11.30
C ALA A 105 6.28 23.22 -9.83
N PHE A 106 5.00 22.90 -9.63
CA PHE A 106 4.42 22.72 -8.30
C PHE A 106 4.93 21.44 -7.65
N ALA A 107 4.83 20.32 -8.38
CA ALA A 107 5.19 19.00 -7.86
C ALA A 107 6.71 18.88 -7.56
N GLN A 108 7.56 19.43 -8.44
CA GLN A 108 9.02 19.48 -8.22
C GLN A 108 9.44 20.30 -6.99
N THR A 109 8.64 21.29 -6.58
CA THR A 109 8.93 22.10 -5.39
C THR A 109 8.60 21.35 -4.11
N ILE A 110 7.55 20.53 -4.11
CA ILE A 110 7.12 19.72 -2.95
C ILE A 110 7.99 18.49 -2.77
N GLU A 111 8.38 17.83 -3.86
CA GLU A 111 9.31 16.70 -3.86
C GLU A 111 10.60 17.04 -3.11
N LYS A 112 11.20 18.22 -3.37
CA LYS A 112 12.46 18.67 -2.74
C LYS A 112 12.36 18.89 -1.24
N VAL A 113 11.17 19.14 -0.70
CA VAL A 113 10.99 19.45 0.73
C VAL A 113 10.48 18.23 1.49
N VAL A 114 9.56 17.47 0.89
CA VAL A 114 8.93 16.32 1.54
C VAL A 114 9.74 15.05 1.33
N ASN A 115 10.61 14.96 0.30
CA ASN A 115 11.43 13.78 -0.04
C ASN A 115 10.58 12.51 -0.02
N TRP A 116 9.79 12.35 -1.09
CA TRP A 116 8.79 11.29 -1.25
C TRP A 116 9.48 9.94 -1.28
N VAL A 117 9.07 9.06 -0.38
CA VAL A 117 9.52 7.66 -0.38
C VAL A 117 8.37 6.77 -0.84
N SER A 118 8.72 5.61 -1.40
CA SER A 118 7.71 4.60 -1.71
C SER A 118 6.96 4.15 -0.47
N SER A 119 5.70 3.70 -0.62
CA SER A 119 4.94 3.12 0.49
C SER A 119 5.65 1.93 1.12
N LYS A 120 6.35 1.13 0.30
CA LYS A 120 7.23 0.04 0.75
C LYS A 120 8.33 0.53 1.73
N GLN A 121 8.97 1.66 1.47
CA GLN A 121 9.99 2.24 2.36
C GLN A 121 9.35 2.97 3.55
N TRP A 122 8.26 3.70 3.31
CA TRP A 122 7.52 4.44 4.32
C TRP A 122 6.97 3.53 5.43
N ALA A 123 6.46 2.36 5.06
CA ALA A 123 5.88 1.38 5.97
C ALA A 123 6.87 0.89 7.05
N ASP A 124 8.17 0.86 6.77
CA ASP A 124 9.19 0.33 7.71
C ASP A 124 10.14 1.41 8.26
N SER A 125 9.98 2.66 7.84
CA SER A 125 10.95 3.71 8.16
C SER A 125 10.50 4.66 9.28
N SER A 126 10.78 4.29 10.53
CA SER A 126 10.63 5.17 11.70
C SER A 126 11.25 6.55 11.51
N SER A 127 12.43 6.63 10.88
CA SER A 127 13.13 7.90 10.67
C SER A 127 12.38 8.81 9.71
N GLN A 128 11.79 8.27 8.64
CA GLN A 128 10.99 9.04 7.70
C GLN A 128 9.68 9.51 8.34
N GLN A 129 8.99 8.64 9.08
CA GLN A 129 7.73 8.98 9.75
C GLN A 129 7.90 10.01 10.88
N ASN A 130 9.09 10.08 11.49
CA ASN A 130 9.42 11.05 12.55
C ASN A 130 9.94 12.41 12.06
N ARG A 131 10.01 12.66 10.75
CA ARG A 131 10.50 13.93 10.22
C ARG A 131 9.63 15.10 10.67
N LEU A 132 10.28 16.27 10.81
CA LEU A 132 9.64 17.50 11.32
C LEU A 132 8.37 17.86 10.54
N VAL A 133 8.33 17.62 9.22
CA VAL A 133 7.14 17.91 8.41
C VAL A 133 5.90 17.17 8.94
N TYR A 134 6.00 15.87 9.24
CA TYR A 134 4.87 15.08 9.75
C TYR A 134 4.50 15.44 11.18
N LYS A 135 5.50 15.74 12.03
CA LYS A 135 5.24 16.20 13.40
C LYS A 135 4.57 17.57 13.45
N ALA A 136 5.02 18.51 12.63
CA ALA A 136 4.50 19.87 12.59
C ALA A 136 3.12 19.99 11.93
N THR A 137 2.71 18.97 11.16
CA THR A 137 1.43 18.94 10.46
C THR A 137 0.46 17.89 10.99
N ALA A 138 0.85 17.14 12.02
CA ALA A 138 0.01 16.18 12.70
C ALA A 138 -1.28 16.86 13.18
N GLY A 139 -2.44 16.36 12.74
CA GLY A 139 -3.75 16.86 13.15
C GLY A 139 -4.27 18.08 12.39
N ILE A 140 -3.65 18.53 11.30
CA ILE A 140 -4.19 19.64 10.48
C ILE A 140 -5.49 19.23 9.76
N TYR A 141 -5.60 17.98 9.31
CA TYR A 141 -6.82 17.41 8.74
C TYR A 141 -6.98 15.94 9.16
N PRO A 142 -7.39 15.69 10.42
CA PRO A 142 -7.46 14.32 10.93
C PRO A 142 -8.73 13.62 10.45
N VAL A 143 -8.57 12.39 9.97
CA VAL A 143 -9.66 11.44 9.83
C VAL A 143 -10.28 11.19 11.21
N ALA A 144 -11.60 11.27 11.26
CA ALA A 144 -12.37 11.09 12.48
C ALA A 144 -12.22 9.65 12.98
N SER A 145 -11.73 9.51 14.22
CA SER A 145 -11.50 8.19 14.82
C SER A 145 -12.80 7.50 15.22
N ILE A 146 -12.92 6.21 14.90
CA ILE A 146 -14.05 5.32 15.29
C ILE A 146 -13.96 4.84 16.73
N LEU A 147 -12.84 5.08 17.40
CA LEU A 147 -12.61 4.62 18.76
C LEU A 147 -13.48 5.36 19.78
N SER A 148 -13.90 4.61 20.80
CA SER A 148 -14.54 5.18 21.98
C SER A 148 -13.59 6.14 22.71
N GLN A 149 -14.11 6.98 23.61
CA GLN A 149 -13.24 7.87 24.38
C GLN A 149 -12.30 7.10 25.31
N GLU A 150 -12.74 5.97 25.85
CA GLU A 150 -11.90 5.08 26.66
C GLU A 150 -10.75 4.49 25.81
N ASP A 151 -11.04 4.02 24.62
CA ASP A 151 -10.03 3.44 23.73
C ASP A 151 -9.03 4.49 23.24
N LYS A 152 -9.48 5.72 22.99
CA LYS A 152 -8.59 6.85 22.69
C LYS A 152 -7.63 7.15 23.84
N GLN A 153 -8.07 7.01 25.09
CA GLN A 153 -7.19 7.17 26.25
C GLN A 153 -6.15 6.05 26.33
N LYS A 154 -6.51 4.80 26.00
CA LYS A 154 -5.54 3.68 25.93
C LYS A 154 -4.44 3.92 24.89
N LEU A 155 -4.78 4.57 23.77
CA LEU A 155 -3.79 4.93 22.76
C LEU A 155 -2.77 5.96 23.27
N GLY A 156 -3.21 7.00 24.00
CA GLY A 156 -2.31 8.01 24.55
C GLY A 156 -1.40 8.69 23.51
N LEU A 157 -1.78 8.69 22.23
CA LEU A 157 -1.01 9.24 21.12
C LEU A 157 -1.26 10.75 21.07
N SER A 158 -0.28 11.54 21.49
CA SER A 158 -0.39 13.00 21.56
C SER A 158 0.47 13.72 20.54
N SER A 159 1.63 13.14 20.19
CA SER A 159 2.57 13.71 19.22
C SER A 159 3.27 12.64 18.37
N GLU A 160 2.89 11.38 18.57
CA GLU A 160 3.41 10.23 17.85
C GLU A 160 3.01 10.29 16.38
N THR A 161 4.01 10.22 15.51
CA THR A 161 3.83 10.14 14.06
C THR A 161 4.42 8.87 13.46
N ASP A 162 5.10 8.07 14.28
CA ASP A 162 5.73 6.81 13.89
C ASP A 162 4.78 5.64 14.13
N PHE A 163 4.26 5.14 13.03
CA PHE A 163 3.41 3.97 12.93
C PHE A 163 4.03 2.94 11.97
N SER A 164 5.36 2.93 11.86
CA SER A 164 6.09 1.96 11.04
C SER A 164 5.94 0.53 11.57
N TRP A 165 6.22 -0.45 10.71
CA TRP A 165 6.29 -1.86 11.02
C TRP A 165 7.16 -2.15 12.24
N THR A 166 8.37 -1.59 12.24
CA THR A 166 9.30 -1.69 13.36
C THR A 166 8.69 -1.14 14.66
N GLN A 167 8.04 0.04 14.61
CA GLN A 167 7.41 0.64 15.79
C GLN A 167 6.19 -0.15 16.28
N ALA A 168 5.37 -0.70 15.37
CA ALA A 168 4.25 -1.58 15.71
C ALA A 168 4.71 -2.82 16.49
N LYS A 169 5.81 -3.45 16.06
CA LYS A 169 6.41 -4.59 16.78
C LYS A 169 6.91 -4.17 18.16
N GLN A 170 7.59 -3.04 18.26
CA GLN A 170 8.08 -2.52 19.54
C GLN A 170 6.95 -2.26 20.54
N TYR A 171 5.82 -1.69 20.12
CA TYR A 171 4.66 -1.53 20.98
C TYR A 171 4.15 -2.87 21.49
N TRP A 172 4.09 -3.88 20.62
CA TRP A 172 3.63 -5.21 21.02
C TRP A 172 4.55 -5.86 22.06
N LEU A 173 5.87 -5.79 21.84
CA LEU A 173 6.86 -6.34 22.77
C LEU A 173 6.82 -5.64 24.14
N LYS A 174 6.49 -4.35 24.17
CA LYS A 174 6.27 -3.56 25.40
C LYS A 174 4.91 -3.80 26.06
N ASN A 175 4.11 -4.72 25.53
CA ASN A 175 2.74 -5.02 25.96
C ASN A 175 1.77 -3.82 25.80
N GLU A 176 2.07 -2.90 24.89
CA GLU A 176 1.20 -1.77 24.47
C GLU A 176 0.37 -2.20 23.24
N LYS A 177 -0.47 -3.23 23.41
CA LYS A 177 -1.11 -3.96 22.30
C LYS A 177 -2.05 -3.09 21.46
N GLU A 178 -2.74 -2.15 22.09
CA GLU A 178 -3.64 -1.19 21.44
C GLU A 178 -2.85 -0.32 20.45
N LYS A 179 -1.72 0.24 20.88
CA LYS A 179 -0.83 1.03 20.01
C LYS A 179 -0.19 0.17 18.93
N ALA A 180 0.17 -1.07 19.26
CA ALA A 180 0.72 -2.01 18.28
C ALA A 180 -0.27 -2.29 17.15
N MET A 181 -1.53 -2.55 17.48
CA MET A 181 -2.58 -2.82 16.51
C MET A 181 -2.96 -1.57 15.73
N PHE A 182 -3.02 -0.42 16.39
CA PHE A 182 -3.16 0.87 15.70
C PHE A 182 -2.05 1.09 14.67
N ALA A 183 -0.78 0.97 15.06
CA ALA A 183 0.36 1.11 14.16
C ALA A 183 0.36 0.05 13.03
N LEU A 184 0.02 -1.21 13.33
CA LEU A 184 -0.14 -2.24 12.31
C LEU A 184 -1.24 -1.87 11.30
N GLY A 185 -2.30 -1.20 11.74
CA GLY A 185 -3.36 -0.70 10.87
C GLY A 185 -2.84 0.25 9.79
N HIS A 186 -1.93 1.15 10.16
CA HIS A 186 -1.25 2.02 9.20
C HIS A 186 -0.44 1.24 8.16
N VAL A 187 0.22 0.14 8.55
CA VAL A 187 0.93 -0.74 7.61
C VAL A 187 -0.05 -1.47 6.68
N LEU A 188 -1.18 -1.97 7.21
CA LEU A 188 -2.18 -2.65 6.40
C LEU A 188 -2.82 -1.74 5.37
N HIS A 189 -3.03 -0.46 5.69
CA HIS A 189 -3.47 0.56 4.75
C HIS A 189 -2.57 0.61 3.51
N LEU A 190 -1.25 0.72 3.70
CA LEU A 190 -0.29 0.82 2.59
C LEU A 190 -0.26 -0.45 1.72
N ILE A 191 -0.52 -1.62 2.32
CA ILE A 191 -0.68 -2.88 1.58
C ILE A 191 -1.98 -2.88 0.77
N GLN A 192 -3.05 -2.29 1.30
CA GLN A 192 -4.30 -2.12 0.58
C GLN A 192 -4.13 -1.16 -0.61
N ASP A 193 -3.37 -0.07 -0.46
CA ASP A 193 -3.04 0.84 -1.56
C ASP A 193 -2.16 0.20 -2.63
N ALA A 194 -1.27 -0.70 -2.24
CA ALA A 194 -0.52 -1.50 -3.20
C ALA A 194 -1.42 -2.46 -4.02
N SER A 195 -2.72 -2.58 -3.71
CA SER A 195 -3.71 -3.25 -4.58
C SER A 195 -4.39 -2.30 -5.56
N VAL A 196 -4.18 -0.99 -5.47
CA VAL A 196 -4.87 0.00 -6.30
C VAL A 196 -4.04 0.32 -7.54
N PRO A 197 -4.62 0.30 -8.76
CA PRO A 197 -3.84 0.53 -9.99
C PRO A 197 -3.19 1.91 -10.03
N ASP A 198 -3.87 2.94 -9.54
CA ASP A 198 -3.36 4.32 -9.52
C ASP A 198 -2.04 4.43 -8.73
N HIS A 199 -2.02 3.85 -7.52
CA HIS A 199 -0.87 3.86 -6.59
C HIS A 199 0.31 3.03 -7.03
N THR A 200 0.07 2.05 -7.90
CA THR A 200 1.11 1.14 -8.41
C THR A 200 1.61 1.53 -9.80
N ARG A 201 0.95 2.49 -10.44
CA ARG A 201 1.31 2.97 -11.79
C ARG A 201 1.69 4.44 -11.80
N ASN A 202 2.05 4.99 -10.64
CA ASN A 202 2.53 6.38 -10.52
C ASN A 202 1.51 7.38 -11.10
N ASP A 203 0.22 7.09 -10.95
CA ASP A 203 -0.88 7.87 -11.54
C ASP A 203 -1.48 8.77 -10.46
N GLY A 204 -0.82 9.91 -10.23
CA GLY A 204 -1.13 10.82 -9.13
C GLY A 204 -2.19 11.83 -9.53
N HIS A 205 -3.46 11.45 -9.44
CA HIS A 205 -4.58 12.36 -9.72
C HIS A 205 -5.31 12.77 -8.42
N VAL A 206 -5.75 14.03 -8.35
CA VAL A 206 -6.53 14.55 -7.20
C VAL A 206 -8.01 14.45 -7.55
N GLY A 207 -8.69 13.49 -6.94
CA GLY A 207 -10.15 13.49 -6.85
C GLY A 207 -10.90 12.90 -8.03
N ASP A 208 -10.24 12.15 -8.90
CA ASP A 208 -10.87 11.67 -10.12
C ASP A 208 -10.41 10.26 -10.57
N SER A 209 -9.89 9.43 -9.65
CA SER A 209 -9.78 7.98 -9.83
C SER A 209 -11.16 7.37 -10.10
N PRO A 210 -11.39 6.76 -11.28
CA PRO A 210 -12.65 6.05 -11.52
C PRO A 210 -12.82 4.86 -10.56
N TYR A 211 -11.73 4.16 -10.24
CA TYR A 211 -11.76 2.95 -9.44
C TYR A 211 -12.03 3.24 -7.97
N GLU A 212 -11.32 4.19 -7.36
CA GLU A 212 -11.49 4.50 -5.94
C GLU A 212 -12.83 5.18 -5.68
N LEU A 213 -13.26 6.10 -6.56
CA LEU A 213 -14.60 6.69 -6.48
C LEU A 213 -15.68 5.62 -6.56
N TRP A 214 -15.53 4.64 -7.45
CA TRP A 214 -16.48 3.53 -7.53
C TRP A 214 -16.43 2.65 -6.27
N ALA A 215 -15.24 2.31 -5.79
CA ALA A 215 -15.01 1.45 -4.63
C ALA A 215 -15.45 2.08 -3.30
N SER A 216 -15.47 3.41 -3.20
CA SER A 216 -15.87 4.17 -2.00
C SER A 216 -17.27 3.85 -1.46
N ARG A 217 -18.11 3.22 -2.29
CA ARG A 217 -19.42 2.69 -1.87
C ARG A 217 -19.31 1.62 -0.77
N PHE A 218 -18.18 0.92 -0.68
CA PHE A 218 -17.96 -0.13 0.30
C PHE A 218 -17.30 0.42 1.55
N ASN A 219 -18.01 0.33 2.66
CA ASN A 219 -17.53 0.79 3.96
C ASN A 219 -18.11 -0.09 5.08
N LEU A 220 -17.79 0.23 6.34
CA LEU A 220 -18.27 -0.53 7.49
C LEU A 220 -19.81 -0.56 7.60
N GLN A 221 -20.50 0.48 7.11
CA GLN A 221 -21.96 0.59 7.14
C GLN A 221 -22.63 0.02 5.87
N ASN A 222 -21.88 -0.08 4.77
CA ASN A 222 -22.32 -0.65 3.50
C ASN A 222 -21.28 -1.68 2.98
N PRO A 223 -21.17 -2.85 3.63
CA PRO A 223 -20.14 -3.83 3.30
C PRO A 223 -20.43 -4.54 1.96
N ASP A 224 -19.37 -4.94 1.25
CA ASP A 224 -19.51 -5.89 0.13
C ASP A 224 -19.84 -7.29 0.64
N SER A 225 -21.13 -7.63 0.64
CA SER A 225 -21.62 -8.96 1.03
C SER A 225 -21.06 -10.12 0.20
N GLY A 226 -20.55 -9.84 -1.01
CA GLY A 226 -19.92 -10.84 -1.88
C GLY A 226 -18.47 -11.16 -1.51
N LEU A 227 -17.78 -10.28 -0.78
CA LEU A 227 -16.34 -10.44 -0.49
C LEU A 227 -16.06 -11.69 0.35
N THR A 228 -16.83 -11.94 1.41
CA THR A 228 -16.68 -13.16 2.23
C THR A 228 -16.85 -14.44 1.40
N LYS A 229 -17.79 -14.44 0.44
CA LYS A 229 -17.98 -15.57 -0.49
C LYS A 229 -16.76 -15.75 -1.40
N ARG A 230 -16.19 -14.66 -1.93
CA ARG A 230 -14.97 -14.72 -2.77
C ARG A 230 -13.74 -15.19 -1.99
N LEU A 231 -13.70 -14.97 -0.68
CA LEU A 231 -12.64 -15.46 0.22
C LEU A 231 -12.85 -16.91 0.66
N THR A 232 -14.05 -17.47 0.52
CA THR A 232 -14.35 -18.84 0.94
C THR A 232 -13.48 -19.85 0.19
N GLY A 233 -12.78 -20.71 0.93
CA GLY A 233 -11.86 -21.70 0.36
C GLY A 233 -10.50 -21.13 -0.08
N LYS A 234 -10.30 -19.81 0.00
CA LYS A 234 -9.00 -19.18 -0.23
C LYS A 234 -8.17 -19.18 1.04
N GLN A 235 -6.85 -19.08 0.87
CA GLN A 235 -5.90 -18.95 1.96
C GLN A 235 -5.27 -17.56 1.97
N PRO A 236 -4.87 -17.04 3.14
CA PRO A 236 -3.96 -15.90 3.23
C PRO A 236 -2.68 -16.15 2.42
N VAL A 237 -2.16 -15.12 1.77
CA VAL A 237 -0.86 -15.18 1.10
C VAL A 237 0.23 -15.20 2.18
N VAL A 238 1.21 -16.10 2.10
CA VAL A 238 2.29 -16.20 3.09
C VAL A 238 3.63 -15.94 2.41
N LEU A 239 4.27 -14.83 2.78
CA LEU A 239 5.58 -14.40 2.27
C LEU A 239 6.56 -14.15 3.43
N GLY A 240 7.86 -14.13 3.11
CA GLY A 240 8.93 -14.16 4.11
C GLY A 240 9.24 -12.84 4.80
N ASP A 241 8.83 -11.71 4.22
CA ASP A 241 9.12 -10.36 4.73
C ASP A 241 8.09 -9.34 4.22
N LEU A 242 8.01 -8.18 4.87
CA LEU A 242 7.05 -7.12 4.54
C LEU A 242 7.25 -6.58 3.12
N GLY A 243 8.51 -6.43 2.67
CA GLY A 243 8.83 -5.93 1.34
C GLY A 243 8.32 -6.85 0.22
N SER A 244 8.35 -8.16 0.44
CA SER A 244 7.78 -9.16 -0.48
C SER A 244 6.27 -9.02 -0.64
N TYR A 245 5.53 -8.61 0.41
CA TYR A 245 4.09 -8.34 0.28
C TYR A 245 3.81 -7.14 -0.61
N PHE A 246 4.54 -6.03 -0.43
CA PHE A 246 4.43 -4.87 -1.31
C PHE A 246 4.71 -5.25 -2.76
N GLU A 247 5.79 -5.96 -3.03
CA GLU A 247 6.17 -6.42 -4.37
C GLU A 247 5.12 -7.30 -5.02
N SER A 248 4.60 -8.28 -4.27
CA SER A 248 3.63 -9.25 -4.78
C SER A 248 2.34 -8.57 -5.22
N ILE A 249 1.74 -7.77 -4.32
CA ILE A 249 0.44 -7.15 -4.60
C ILE A 249 0.55 -6.00 -5.59
N SER A 250 1.61 -5.19 -5.53
CA SER A 250 1.78 -4.08 -6.47
C SER A 250 2.06 -4.57 -7.88
N LYS A 251 2.84 -5.65 -8.05
CA LYS A 251 3.04 -6.29 -9.37
C LYS A 251 1.75 -6.86 -9.92
N TYR A 252 0.94 -7.49 -9.06
CA TYR A 252 -0.37 -7.99 -9.48
C TYR A 252 -1.27 -6.84 -9.95
N SER A 253 -1.37 -5.76 -9.17
CA SER A 253 -2.15 -4.58 -9.54
C SER A 253 -1.65 -3.94 -10.84
N ASN A 254 -0.36 -3.58 -10.89
CA ASN A 254 0.28 -2.91 -12.03
C ASN A 254 0.17 -3.73 -13.32
N ASN A 255 0.46 -5.03 -13.28
CA ASN A 255 0.49 -5.85 -14.50
C ASN A 255 -0.89 -6.20 -15.03
N ASN A 256 -1.92 -6.23 -14.18
CA ASN A 256 -3.23 -6.69 -14.60
C ASN A 256 -4.20 -5.57 -14.87
N PHE A 257 -4.10 -4.43 -14.19
CA PHE A 257 -5.13 -3.40 -14.22
C PHE A 257 -4.57 -2.08 -14.76
N TYR A 258 -5.34 -1.40 -15.62
CA TYR A 258 -5.08 -0.02 -15.98
C TYR A 258 -5.51 0.93 -14.85
N SER A 259 -4.74 1.98 -14.62
CA SER A 259 -5.20 3.22 -14.00
C SER A 259 -5.71 4.17 -15.10
N ARG A 260 -6.44 5.23 -14.75
CA ARG A 260 -7.12 6.06 -15.76
C ARG A 260 -6.15 6.69 -16.76
N ASP A 261 -5.10 7.33 -16.27
CA ASP A 261 -4.20 8.14 -17.09
C ASP A 261 -3.05 7.31 -17.68
N THR A 262 -3.04 6.00 -17.38
CA THR A 262 -2.12 5.05 -18.02
C THR A 262 -2.72 4.26 -19.19
N ILE A 263 -4.00 4.48 -19.50
CA ILE A 263 -4.63 3.93 -20.70
C ILE A 263 -4.05 4.65 -21.94
N GLY A 264 -3.42 3.88 -22.83
CA GLY A 264 -2.90 4.40 -24.11
C GLY A 264 -1.46 4.95 -24.05
N VAL A 265 -0.81 4.91 -22.88
CA VAL A 265 0.60 5.28 -22.70
C VAL A 265 1.48 4.05 -22.41
N GLN A 266 1.24 2.94 -23.11
CA GLN A 266 1.98 1.67 -22.91
C GLN A 266 3.49 1.76 -23.21
N GLY A 267 3.99 2.93 -23.66
CA GLY A 267 5.42 3.22 -23.73
C GLY A 267 6.11 3.34 -22.36
N ILE A 268 5.35 3.63 -21.29
CA ILE A 268 5.85 3.69 -19.90
C ILE A 268 5.60 2.35 -19.20
N TYR A 269 4.35 1.87 -19.23
CA TYR A 269 3.99 0.57 -18.68
C TYR A 269 3.68 -0.42 -19.78
N GLN A 270 4.49 -1.47 -19.88
CA GLN A 270 4.26 -2.53 -20.86
C GLN A 270 2.97 -3.32 -20.59
N ASN A 271 2.45 -3.34 -19.37
CA ASN A 271 1.25 -4.11 -19.01
C ASN A 271 0.16 -3.19 -18.43
N PRO A 272 -1.11 -3.65 -18.35
CA PRO A 272 -1.62 -4.83 -19.04
C PRO A 272 -1.61 -4.64 -20.56
N GLN A 273 -1.51 -5.73 -21.30
CA GLN A 273 -1.76 -5.78 -22.74
C GLN A 273 -3.12 -6.44 -22.97
N VAL A 274 -3.84 -5.94 -23.97
CA VAL A 274 -5.13 -6.50 -24.37
C VAL A 274 -4.89 -7.76 -25.20
N GLU A 275 -5.53 -8.88 -24.84
CA GLU A 275 -5.25 -10.20 -25.44
C GLU A 275 -6.40 -10.72 -26.31
N PHE A 276 -7.65 -10.40 -25.96
CA PHE A 276 -8.84 -10.99 -26.63
C PHE A 276 -9.54 -10.04 -27.60
N PRO A 277 -10.20 -10.60 -28.65
CA PRO A 277 -11.05 -9.82 -29.53
C PRO A 277 -12.22 -9.20 -28.76
N ASP A 278 -12.85 -8.21 -29.38
CA ASP A 278 -13.95 -7.48 -28.75
C ASP A 278 -15.19 -8.36 -28.56
N ILE A 279 -15.78 -8.27 -27.37
CA ILE A 279 -16.94 -9.03 -26.90
C ILE A 279 -18.09 -8.05 -26.72
N LEU A 280 -19.25 -8.36 -27.32
CA LEU A 280 -20.47 -7.58 -27.12
C LEU A 280 -21.26 -8.14 -25.92
N ILE A 281 -21.41 -7.33 -24.88
CA ILE A 281 -22.18 -7.70 -23.68
C ILE A 281 -23.26 -6.64 -23.48
N GLU A 282 -24.53 -7.02 -23.65
CA GLU A 282 -25.69 -6.13 -23.44
C GLU A 282 -25.58 -4.77 -24.16
N GLY A 283 -25.05 -4.78 -25.39
CA GLY A 283 -24.87 -3.57 -26.20
C GLY A 283 -23.61 -2.76 -25.91
N GLY A 284 -22.86 -3.10 -24.85
CA GLY A 284 -21.53 -2.58 -24.58
C GLY A 284 -20.45 -3.40 -25.29
N LEU A 285 -19.45 -2.72 -25.85
CA LEU A 285 -18.28 -3.36 -26.45
C LEU A 285 -17.18 -3.46 -25.40
N TYR A 286 -16.73 -4.68 -25.11
CA TYR A 286 -15.69 -4.96 -24.13
C TYR A 286 -14.49 -5.62 -24.81
N THR A 287 -13.33 -5.47 -24.21
CA THR A 287 -12.15 -6.27 -24.52
C THR A 287 -11.66 -6.92 -23.24
N ALA A 288 -10.92 -8.00 -23.34
CA ALA A 288 -10.48 -8.72 -22.15
C ALA A 288 -9.02 -9.16 -22.24
N ARG A 289 -8.48 -9.56 -21.09
CA ARG A 289 -7.25 -10.33 -20.97
C ARG A 289 -7.39 -11.38 -19.86
N GLU A 290 -6.54 -12.40 -19.86
CA GLU A 290 -6.50 -13.36 -18.75
C GLU A 290 -5.64 -12.80 -17.60
N ASP A 291 -6.11 -12.95 -16.36
CA ASP A 291 -5.27 -12.80 -15.17
C ASP A 291 -4.46 -14.09 -14.90
N GLU A 292 -3.67 -14.08 -13.83
CA GLU A 292 -2.84 -15.23 -13.43
C GLU A 292 -3.63 -16.53 -13.16
N ASN A 293 -4.93 -16.44 -12.91
CA ASN A 293 -5.84 -17.58 -12.72
C ASN A 293 -6.57 -17.97 -14.00
N LYS A 294 -6.26 -17.33 -15.13
CA LYS A 294 -6.96 -17.43 -16.42
C LYS A 294 -8.41 -16.94 -16.36
N ASP A 295 -8.74 -16.12 -15.37
CA ASP A 295 -10.03 -15.45 -15.34
C ASP A 295 -9.98 -14.22 -16.26
N LEU A 296 -11.06 -13.99 -17.01
CA LEU A 296 -11.15 -12.85 -17.92
C LEU A 296 -11.31 -11.55 -17.14
N LEU A 297 -10.35 -10.65 -17.31
CA LEU A 297 -10.42 -9.26 -16.86
C LEU A 297 -11.09 -8.40 -17.94
N LEU A 298 -12.16 -7.69 -17.58
CA LEU A 298 -12.92 -6.87 -18.52
C LEU A 298 -12.40 -5.43 -18.64
N LEU A 299 -12.44 -4.89 -19.85
CA LEU A 299 -12.20 -3.48 -20.16
C LEU A 299 -13.27 -2.99 -21.13
N TYR A 300 -13.81 -1.79 -20.92
CA TYR A 300 -14.87 -1.24 -21.77
C TYR A 300 -14.29 -0.39 -22.90
N LYS A 301 -14.75 -0.64 -24.13
CA LYS A 301 -14.46 0.13 -25.34
C LYS A 301 -15.66 0.99 -25.69
N LYS A 302 -15.53 2.30 -25.50
CA LYS A 302 -16.48 3.28 -25.99
C LYS A 302 -16.33 3.43 -27.50
N ILE A 303 -17.43 3.31 -28.23
CA ILE A 303 -17.48 3.66 -29.65
C ILE A 303 -17.64 5.19 -29.75
N GLY A 304 -16.64 5.87 -30.30
CA GLY A 304 -16.69 7.31 -30.54
C GLY A 304 -17.27 7.63 -31.92
N GLY A 305 -18.22 8.55 -31.98
CA GLY A 305 -18.76 9.08 -33.23
C GLY A 305 -19.75 10.21 -33.05
N ASP A 306 -19.28 11.45 -32.93
CA ASP A 306 -20.10 12.65 -33.12
C ASP A 306 -19.40 13.57 -34.13
N GLY A 307 -19.54 13.23 -35.41
CA GLY A 307 -19.04 14.06 -36.51
C GLY A 307 -19.16 13.35 -37.85
N TYR A 308 -19.78 14.02 -38.82
CA TYR A 308 -20.08 13.55 -40.18
C TYR A 308 -18.86 13.07 -41.02
N PHE A 309 -17.65 13.04 -40.45
CA PHE A 309 -16.39 12.63 -41.09
C PHE A 309 -15.52 11.67 -40.26
N SER A 310 -15.97 11.19 -39.10
CA SER A 310 -15.11 10.37 -38.23
C SER A 310 -15.23 8.88 -38.58
N ARG A 311 -14.09 8.25 -38.91
CA ARG A 311 -13.93 6.79 -38.79
C ARG A 311 -14.36 6.39 -37.37
N ASN A 312 -14.98 5.22 -37.19
CA ASN A 312 -15.29 4.68 -35.86
C ASN A 312 -13.99 4.61 -35.03
N ILE A 313 -13.76 5.58 -34.15
CA ILE A 313 -12.61 5.60 -33.24
C ILE A 313 -13.10 4.98 -31.94
N PHE A 314 -12.53 3.84 -31.56
CA PHE A 314 -12.79 3.20 -30.28
C PHE A 314 -11.83 3.80 -29.23
N SER A 315 -12.34 4.16 -28.05
CA SER A 315 -11.53 4.55 -26.90
C SER A 315 -11.82 3.66 -25.70
N ILE A 316 -10.77 3.22 -24.99
CA ILE A 316 -10.91 2.43 -23.75
C ILE A 316 -11.23 3.39 -22.59
N THR A 317 -12.09 2.98 -21.66
CA THR A 317 -12.40 3.77 -20.47
C THR A 317 -12.74 2.89 -19.25
N LEU A 318 -12.57 3.45 -18.06
CA LEU A 318 -12.80 2.81 -16.75
C LEU A 318 -14.10 3.28 -16.07
N LYS A 319 -15.06 3.83 -16.83
CA LYS A 319 -16.31 4.39 -16.29
C LYS A 319 -17.49 3.41 -16.31
N ASP A 320 -17.25 2.15 -16.65
CA ASP A 320 -18.29 1.12 -16.72
C ASP A 320 -18.36 0.31 -15.42
N ASP A 321 -19.57 0.16 -14.88
CA ASP A 321 -19.78 -0.51 -13.59
C ASP A 321 -19.40 -2.00 -13.62
N ARG A 322 -19.46 -2.69 -14.77
CA ARG A 322 -19.03 -4.10 -14.87
C ARG A 322 -17.52 -4.19 -14.77
N VAL A 323 -16.80 -3.30 -15.44
CA VAL A 323 -15.33 -3.22 -15.36
C VAL A 323 -14.90 -2.93 -13.93
N MET A 324 -15.53 -1.96 -13.26
CA MET A 324 -15.19 -1.64 -11.87
C MET A 324 -15.57 -2.75 -10.90
N THR A 325 -16.69 -3.44 -11.11
CA THR A 325 -17.07 -4.65 -10.34
C THR A 325 -16.03 -5.76 -10.51
N ASP A 326 -15.58 -5.98 -11.74
CA ASP A 326 -14.59 -7.00 -12.09
C ASP A 326 -13.23 -6.70 -11.43
N TYR A 327 -12.78 -5.44 -11.52
CA TYR A 327 -11.61 -4.92 -10.82
C TYR A 327 -11.69 -5.13 -9.31
N TRP A 328 -12.75 -4.61 -8.69
CA TRP A 328 -12.94 -4.67 -7.25
C TRP A 328 -12.98 -6.11 -6.76
N SER A 329 -13.69 -7.01 -7.46
CA SER A 329 -13.81 -8.40 -7.04
C SER A 329 -12.45 -9.09 -6.89
N ARG A 330 -11.47 -8.74 -7.72
CA ARG A 330 -10.10 -9.28 -7.68
C ARG A 330 -9.22 -8.54 -6.70
N LEU A 331 -9.16 -7.23 -6.81
CA LEU A 331 -8.27 -6.37 -6.01
C LEU A 331 -8.63 -6.41 -4.54
N SER A 332 -9.92 -6.31 -4.17
CA SER A 332 -10.36 -6.44 -2.76
C SER A 332 -10.03 -7.81 -2.17
N THR A 333 -10.22 -8.89 -2.95
CA THR A 333 -9.91 -10.25 -2.51
C THR A 333 -8.41 -10.41 -2.28
N LYS A 334 -7.57 -9.96 -3.23
CA LYS A 334 -6.11 -10.02 -3.11
C LYS A 334 -5.60 -9.15 -1.97
N SER A 335 -6.18 -7.96 -1.80
CA SER A 335 -5.89 -7.05 -0.69
C SER A 335 -6.08 -7.74 0.66
N VAL A 336 -7.26 -8.33 0.90
CA VAL A 336 -7.53 -9.09 2.14
C VAL A 336 -6.59 -10.29 2.31
N GLN A 337 -6.31 -11.04 1.25
CA GLN A 337 -5.40 -12.20 1.33
C GLN A 337 -3.97 -11.79 1.71
N HIS A 338 -3.44 -10.69 1.16
CA HIS A 338 -2.09 -10.20 1.47
C HIS A 338 -2.04 -9.56 2.85
N SER A 339 -3.00 -8.71 3.20
CA SER A 339 -3.05 -8.07 4.52
C SER A 339 -3.18 -9.11 5.65
N ALA A 340 -3.93 -10.20 5.45
CA ALA A 340 -3.99 -11.30 6.43
C ALA A 340 -2.64 -12.04 6.56
N GLY A 341 -1.91 -12.17 5.45
CA GLY A 341 -0.53 -12.63 5.44
C GLY A 341 0.42 -11.75 6.23
N VAL A 342 0.29 -10.43 6.09
CA VAL A 342 1.08 -9.44 6.84
C VAL A 342 0.82 -9.54 8.34
N ILE A 343 -0.44 -9.72 8.77
CA ILE A 343 -0.76 -9.98 10.18
C ILE A 343 -0.09 -11.27 10.66
N ASN A 344 -0.10 -12.34 9.85
CA ASN A 344 0.60 -13.57 10.20
C ASN A 344 2.10 -13.35 10.36
N LEU A 345 2.73 -12.67 9.39
CA LEU A 345 4.15 -12.33 9.44
C LEU A 345 4.49 -11.54 10.71
N PHE A 346 3.64 -10.58 11.09
CA PHE A 346 3.82 -9.76 12.30
C PHE A 346 3.95 -10.64 13.55
N PHE A 347 3.00 -11.56 13.75
CA PHE A 347 3.04 -12.46 14.91
C PHE A 347 4.18 -13.48 14.85
N GLU A 348 4.54 -13.98 13.66
CA GLU A 348 5.67 -14.89 13.49
C GLU A 348 7.01 -14.22 13.79
N GLU A 349 7.21 -12.96 13.38
CA GLU A 349 8.39 -12.18 13.73
C GLU A 349 8.45 -11.90 15.24
N LEU A 350 7.34 -11.54 15.87
CA LEU A 350 7.28 -11.32 17.32
C LEU A 350 7.61 -12.57 18.14
N LYS A 351 7.20 -13.76 17.67
CA LYS A 351 7.58 -15.03 18.30
C LYS A 351 9.10 -15.24 18.23
N LYS A 352 9.71 -15.00 17.06
CA LYS A 352 11.16 -15.11 16.86
C LYS A 352 11.92 -14.12 17.75
N GLU A 353 11.45 -12.89 17.86
CA GLU A 353 12.05 -11.85 18.70
C GLU A 353 11.98 -12.23 20.19
N LYS A 354 10.84 -12.72 20.68
CA LYS A 354 10.71 -13.19 22.07
C LYS A 354 11.64 -14.37 22.41
N ILE A 355 11.82 -15.32 21.48
CA ILE A 355 12.75 -16.44 21.66
C ILE A 355 14.18 -15.89 21.79
N LYS A 356 14.57 -15.00 20.87
CA LYS A 356 15.90 -14.37 20.89
C LYS A 356 16.14 -13.60 22.20
N ASP A 357 15.18 -12.84 22.68
CA ASP A 357 15.29 -12.10 23.95
C ASP A 357 15.41 -13.05 25.16
N SER A 358 14.70 -14.18 25.15
CA SER A 358 14.82 -15.19 26.22
C SER A 358 16.18 -15.90 26.26
N GLU A 359 16.89 -15.92 25.14
CA GLU A 359 18.24 -16.50 25.00
C GLU A 359 19.37 -15.47 25.20
N GLN A 360 19.05 -14.17 25.20
CA GLN A 360 20.04 -13.09 25.34
C GLN A 360 20.52 -12.94 26.79
N PRO A 361 21.84 -12.86 27.04
CA PRO A 361 22.36 -12.53 28.36
C PRO A 361 21.87 -11.16 28.84
N TRP A 362 21.44 -11.07 30.11
CA TRP A 362 20.80 -9.88 30.69
C TRP A 362 21.58 -8.57 30.52
N TYR A 363 22.91 -8.63 30.46
CA TYR A 363 23.75 -7.45 30.27
C TYR A 363 23.66 -6.90 28.83
N GLN A 364 23.48 -7.74 27.81
CA GLN A 364 23.29 -7.27 26.43
C GLN A 364 21.94 -6.55 26.29
N ALA A 365 20.89 -7.09 26.90
CA ALA A 365 19.58 -6.45 26.96
C ALA A 365 19.64 -5.08 27.68
N LEU A 366 20.38 -4.99 28.79
CA LEU A 366 20.61 -3.74 29.52
C LEU A 366 21.34 -2.70 28.66
N TRP A 367 22.40 -3.11 27.93
CA TRP A 367 23.14 -2.21 27.04
C TRP A 367 22.30 -1.70 25.86
N GLN A 368 21.47 -2.55 25.26
CA GLN A 368 20.56 -2.14 24.18
C GLN A 368 19.50 -1.16 24.68
N TRP A 369 18.91 -1.42 25.86
CA TRP A 369 17.98 -0.49 26.49
C TRP A 369 18.62 0.88 26.74
N LEU A 370 19.85 0.92 27.28
CA LEU A 370 20.59 2.18 27.49
C LEU A 370 20.84 2.95 26.19
N GLN A 371 21.16 2.26 25.09
CA GLN A 371 21.34 2.88 23.78
C GLN A 371 20.02 3.44 23.21
N GLN A 372 18.92 2.72 23.41
CA GLN A 372 17.60 3.16 22.96
C GLN A 372 17.12 4.40 23.73
N GLN A 373 17.34 4.46 25.06
CA GLN A 373 17.04 5.65 25.86
C GLN A 373 17.90 6.85 25.47
N ARG A 374 19.18 6.62 25.14
CA ARG A 374 20.09 7.68 24.69
C ARG A 374 19.66 8.26 23.34
N SER A 375 19.20 7.43 22.41
CA SER A 375 18.72 7.88 21.09
C SER A 375 17.36 8.59 21.16
N SER A 376 16.45 8.20 22.05
CA SER A 376 15.19 8.92 22.27
C SER A 376 15.38 10.28 22.94
N LEU A 377 16.32 10.40 23.89
CA LEU A 377 16.65 11.67 24.55
C LEU A 377 17.43 12.64 23.64
N LEU A 378 18.43 12.15 22.90
CA LEU A 378 19.19 12.99 21.96
C LEU A 378 18.35 13.42 20.76
N GLY A 379 17.40 12.60 20.32
CA GLY A 379 16.44 12.96 19.26
C GLY A 379 15.46 14.06 19.65
N GLN A 380 15.26 14.33 20.95
CA GLN A 380 14.41 15.40 21.47
C GLN A 380 15.17 16.70 21.78
N LEU A 381 16.50 16.64 21.94
CA LEU A 381 17.31 17.76 22.44
C LEU A 381 18.12 18.52 21.38
N LEU A 382 18.12 18.09 20.11
CA LEU A 382 18.86 18.76 19.04
C LEU A 382 17.92 19.24 17.92
N PRO A 383 17.51 20.53 17.90
CA PRO A 383 17.11 21.16 16.66
C PRO A 383 18.36 21.34 15.80
N GLY A 384 18.27 20.95 14.53
CA GLY A 384 19.42 20.82 13.63
C GLY A 384 20.34 22.04 13.58
N GLU A 385 21.63 21.80 13.81
CA GLU A 385 22.69 22.63 13.29
C GLU A 385 23.56 21.84 12.31
N SER A 386 23.93 22.56 11.26
CA SER A 386 24.71 22.19 10.07
C SER A 386 25.76 21.10 10.27
N GLY A 387 25.74 20.12 9.37
CA GLY A 387 26.81 19.16 9.20
C GLY A 387 28.14 19.85 8.89
N SER A 388 29.09 19.73 9.80
CA SER A 388 30.50 19.62 9.48
C SER A 388 30.90 18.16 9.66
N GLN A 389 31.41 17.55 8.60
CA GLN A 389 31.95 16.21 8.63
C GLN A 389 33.00 16.07 9.73
N ILE A 390 32.76 15.19 10.69
CA ILE A 390 33.84 14.60 11.49
C ILE A 390 34.18 13.29 10.81
N GLN A 391 35.30 13.33 10.11
CA GLN A 391 35.98 12.19 9.54
C GLN A 391 36.55 11.37 10.70
N GLU A 392 36.09 10.13 10.89
CA GLU A 392 36.73 9.18 11.80
C GLU A 392 38.12 8.84 11.25
N SER A 393 39.15 9.51 11.80
CA SER A 393 40.53 9.07 11.66
C SER A 393 40.83 8.07 12.78
N SER A 394 40.91 6.81 12.40
CA SER A 394 41.47 5.72 13.19
C SER A 394 42.97 5.94 13.43
N SER A 395 43.35 6.37 14.63
CA SER A 395 44.67 6.14 15.21
C SER A 395 44.68 6.58 16.66
N ILE A 396 44.62 5.63 17.60
CA ILE A 396 45.12 5.86 18.96
C ILE A 396 46.18 4.79 19.20
N GLN A 397 47.43 5.28 19.22
CA GLN A 397 48.58 4.59 19.78
C GLN A 397 48.37 4.35 21.27
N GLU A 398 48.87 3.20 21.71
CA GLU A 398 49.07 2.87 23.11
C GLU A 398 49.75 4.01 23.87
N ASP A 399 49.13 4.45 24.96
CA ASP A 399 49.88 4.95 26.10
C ASP A 399 49.30 4.35 27.38
N ASN A 400 50.20 3.76 28.16
CA ASN A 400 49.94 2.83 29.22
C ASN A 400 50.27 3.55 30.53
N SER A 401 49.27 4.04 31.25
CA SER A 401 49.45 4.44 32.66
C SER A 401 48.18 4.29 33.49
N GLY A 402 48.09 3.10 34.11
CA GLY A 402 47.63 2.86 35.47
C GLY A 402 46.27 3.39 35.91
N PHE A 403 45.29 2.51 36.00
CA PHE A 403 44.51 2.33 37.23
C PHE A 403 44.08 0.86 37.34
N ILE A 404 44.40 0.28 38.49
CA ILE A 404 44.09 -1.10 38.88
C ILE A 404 42.65 -1.14 39.40
N GLU A 405 41.80 -1.99 38.83
CA GLU A 405 40.70 -2.61 39.58
C GLU A 405 40.71 -4.12 39.33
N GLU A 406 40.73 -4.85 40.44
CA GLU A 406 40.97 -6.29 40.55
C GLU A 406 39.74 -7.11 40.10
N PHE A 407 39.97 -8.13 39.29
CA PHE A 407 39.07 -9.29 39.18
C PHE A 407 39.80 -10.53 39.74
N PRO A 408 39.12 -11.43 40.45
CA PRO A 408 39.75 -12.60 41.07
C PRO A 408 40.14 -13.66 40.02
N PRO A 409 41.18 -14.47 40.26
CA PRO A 409 41.62 -15.48 39.31
C PRO A 409 40.77 -16.75 39.42
N VAL A 410 40.38 -17.29 38.26
CA VAL A 410 39.86 -18.66 38.15
C VAL A 410 41.05 -19.62 38.22
N LEU A 411 41.07 -20.49 39.24
CA LEU A 411 42.04 -21.56 39.36
C LEU A 411 41.81 -22.62 38.28
N GLU A 412 42.81 -22.79 37.43
CA GLU A 412 42.97 -23.92 36.52
C GLU A 412 43.55 -25.10 37.33
N THR A 413 42.90 -26.26 37.31
CA THR A 413 43.49 -27.50 37.83
C THR A 413 43.45 -28.57 36.75
N THR A 414 44.64 -28.83 36.22
CA THR A 414 44.99 -29.93 35.33
C THR A 414 44.94 -31.27 36.08
N VAL A 415 44.19 -32.24 35.55
CA VAL A 415 44.48 -33.67 35.73
C VAL A 415 44.07 -34.42 34.44
N LEU A 416 45.05 -34.98 33.74
CA LEU A 416 44.92 -36.18 32.90
C LEU A 416 45.66 -37.31 33.65
N PRO A 417 45.25 -38.59 33.50
CA PRO A 417 45.78 -39.38 32.39
C PRO A 417 44.86 -40.46 31.74
N GLU A 418 45.25 -40.78 30.51
CA GLU A 418 45.35 -42.11 29.86
C GLU A 418 44.18 -42.81 29.11
N THR A 419 44.39 -42.86 27.78
CA THR A 419 44.35 -44.00 26.84
C THR A 419 43.03 -44.67 26.44
N GLY A 420 42.79 -44.72 25.12
CA GLY A 420 41.79 -45.59 24.49
C GLY A 420 41.56 -45.26 23.00
N ASN A 421 42.41 -45.78 22.14
CA ASN A 421 42.44 -45.67 20.68
C ASN A 421 41.15 -46.23 20.01
N PHE A 422 40.58 -45.61 18.96
CA PHE A 422 40.03 -46.28 17.75
C PHE A 422 39.62 -45.27 16.64
N GLN A 423 40.41 -45.30 15.56
CA GLN A 423 40.10 -45.16 14.12
C GLN A 423 38.92 -44.30 13.63
N ALA A 424 39.28 -43.31 12.81
CA ALA A 424 38.43 -42.60 11.88
C ALA A 424 37.91 -43.52 10.76
N LEU A 425 36.60 -43.45 10.50
CA LEU A 425 35.95 -43.95 9.30
C LEU A 425 35.50 -42.73 8.48
N GLU A 426 36.27 -42.40 7.45
CA GLU A 426 35.78 -41.70 6.26
C GLU A 426 34.89 -42.67 5.48
N VAL A 427 33.64 -42.28 5.21
CA VAL A 427 32.87 -42.81 4.09
C VAL A 427 32.20 -41.66 3.36
N LEU A 428 32.66 -41.45 2.13
CA LEU A 428 32.02 -40.72 1.04
C LEU A 428 30.55 -41.11 0.86
N LEU A 429 29.66 -40.12 0.67
CA LEU A 429 28.65 -40.17 -0.39
C LEU A 429 28.42 -38.76 -0.95
N LEU A 430 28.43 -38.72 -2.29
CA LEU A 430 28.48 -37.57 -3.18
C LEU A 430 27.08 -37.20 -3.74
N SER A 431 26.97 -35.92 -4.16
CA SER A 431 26.19 -35.41 -5.32
C SER A 431 24.74 -34.88 -5.08
N PRO A 432 24.22 -33.95 -5.93
CA PRO A 432 24.24 -32.51 -5.64
C PRO A 432 22.90 -31.77 -5.88
N VAL A 433 22.85 -30.51 -5.44
CA VAL A 433 21.78 -29.52 -5.70
C VAL A 433 21.90 -28.92 -7.11
N PRO A 434 20.82 -28.76 -7.90
CA PRO A 434 20.89 -28.06 -9.18
C PRO A 434 20.56 -26.56 -9.05
N THR A 435 21.46 -25.73 -9.60
CA THR A 435 21.25 -24.31 -9.92
C THR A 435 20.89 -24.19 -11.41
N PRO A 436 19.89 -23.39 -11.82
CA PRO A 436 19.66 -23.10 -13.24
C PRO A 436 20.49 -21.90 -13.70
N ALA A 437 21.21 -22.07 -14.80
CA ALA A 437 21.86 -21.01 -15.58
C ALA A 437 21.69 -21.34 -17.10
N PRO A 438 21.83 -20.35 -17.99
CA PRO A 438 20.94 -20.13 -19.13
C PRO A 438 21.27 -20.97 -20.37
N SER A 439 20.24 -21.35 -21.12
CA SER A 439 20.38 -21.96 -22.45
C SER A 439 20.62 -20.89 -23.53
N GLN A 440 21.87 -20.79 -23.99
CA GLN A 440 22.18 -20.34 -25.34
C GLN A 440 22.24 -21.57 -26.25
N SER A 441 21.49 -21.54 -27.35
CA SER A 441 21.69 -22.43 -28.50
C SER A 441 21.87 -21.57 -29.74
N SER A 442 23.08 -21.65 -30.30
CA SER A 442 23.44 -21.13 -31.62
C SER A 442 23.78 -22.30 -32.55
N PHE A 443 23.71 -22.02 -33.86
CA PHE A 443 24.08 -22.81 -35.05
C PHE A 443 22.91 -23.59 -35.70
N SER A 444 22.59 -23.47 -36.99
CA SER A 444 23.30 -22.85 -38.14
C SER A 444 22.34 -22.43 -39.25
N GLN A 445 22.79 -21.41 -39.99
CA GLN A 445 22.32 -20.93 -41.29
C GLN A 445 22.32 -22.01 -42.39
N LEU A 446 21.37 -21.92 -43.33
CA LEU A 446 21.63 -22.17 -44.75
C LEU A 446 20.56 -21.50 -45.63
N GLY A 447 20.99 -20.69 -46.61
CA GLY A 447 20.30 -20.56 -47.90
C GLY A 447 19.50 -19.29 -48.21
N ASN A 448 20.21 -18.24 -48.65
CA ASN A 448 19.72 -17.20 -49.56
C ASN A 448 19.18 -17.81 -50.87
N VAL A 449 17.99 -17.43 -51.36
CA VAL A 449 17.72 -17.23 -52.81
C VAL A 449 16.62 -16.16 -53.02
N GLN A 450 16.93 -15.24 -53.94
CA GLN A 450 16.16 -14.15 -54.56
C GLN A 450 14.72 -14.42 -55.02
N SER A 451 13.93 -13.34 -55.01
CA SER A 451 12.70 -13.13 -55.80
C SER A 451 12.90 -13.33 -57.31
N PRO A 452 11.80 -13.54 -58.06
CA PRO A 452 11.33 -12.41 -58.89
C PRO A 452 9.80 -12.26 -59.00
N ASN A 453 9.42 -11.03 -59.36
CA ASN A 453 8.10 -10.61 -59.86
C ASN A 453 7.57 -11.53 -60.98
N THR A 454 6.26 -11.72 -61.06
CA THR A 454 5.50 -11.69 -62.32
C THR A 454 4.05 -11.28 -62.06
N GLU A 455 3.56 -10.47 -62.99
CA GLU A 455 2.28 -9.80 -63.15
C GLU A 455 1.06 -10.71 -63.42
N THR A 456 -0.10 -10.20 -62.99
CA THR A 456 -1.45 -10.22 -63.58
C THR A 456 -2.07 -11.51 -64.13
N GLU A 457 -3.24 -11.89 -63.60
CA GLU A 457 -4.43 -12.18 -64.44
C GLU A 457 -5.75 -12.10 -63.64
N THR A 458 -6.79 -11.74 -64.38
CA THR A 458 -8.11 -11.19 -64.01
C THR A 458 -9.23 -12.23 -64.08
N SER A 459 -10.20 -12.23 -63.14
CA SER A 459 -11.67 -12.24 -63.39
C SER A 459 -12.54 -12.65 -62.17
N PRO A 460 -13.85 -12.30 -62.13
CA PRO A 460 -14.56 -11.93 -60.90
C PRO A 460 -15.79 -12.81 -60.51
N SER A 461 -16.35 -12.47 -59.33
CA SER A 461 -17.75 -12.64 -58.86
C SER A 461 -18.18 -14.02 -58.29
N PRO A 462 -19.22 -14.12 -57.40
CA PRO A 462 -20.31 -13.15 -57.19
C PRO A 462 -20.67 -12.72 -55.75
N THR A 463 -21.29 -11.54 -55.75
CA THR A 463 -22.10 -10.85 -54.74
C THR A 463 -23.19 -11.73 -54.08
N PRO A 464 -23.45 -11.61 -52.77
CA PRO A 464 -24.70 -12.07 -52.18
C PRO A 464 -25.74 -10.94 -52.11
N THR A 465 -26.93 -11.29 -52.59
CA THR A 465 -28.17 -10.52 -52.69
C THR A 465 -28.75 -10.12 -51.33
N LEU A 466 -29.24 -8.89 -51.23
CA LEU A 466 -30.01 -8.35 -50.11
C LEU A 466 -31.47 -8.87 -50.17
N GLU A 467 -31.93 -9.52 -49.12
CA GLU A 467 -33.36 -9.76 -48.88
C GLU A 467 -33.99 -8.62 -48.05
N PRO A 468 -35.27 -8.27 -48.30
CA PRO A 468 -35.93 -7.17 -47.61
C PRO A 468 -36.43 -7.54 -46.21
N SER A 469 -36.22 -6.59 -45.30
CA SER A 469 -36.64 -6.54 -43.90
C SER A 469 -38.17 -6.67 -43.70
N PRO A 470 -38.67 -7.45 -42.71
CA PRO A 470 -40.04 -7.35 -42.25
C PRO A 470 -40.24 -6.14 -41.31
N SER A 471 -41.35 -5.42 -41.52
CA SER A 471 -41.80 -4.28 -40.71
C SER A 471 -42.08 -4.65 -39.23
N PRO A 472 -41.97 -3.69 -38.30
CA PRO A 472 -42.04 -3.96 -36.86
C PRO A 472 -43.48 -4.22 -36.37
N THR A 473 -43.58 -5.18 -35.44
CA THR A 473 -44.76 -5.42 -34.58
C THR A 473 -44.78 -4.34 -33.47
N PRO A 474 -45.95 -3.81 -33.05
CA PRO A 474 -46.00 -2.69 -32.09
C PRO A 474 -45.59 -3.10 -30.68
N GLU A 475 -44.87 -2.21 -29.98
CA GLU A 475 -44.48 -2.35 -28.58
C GLU A 475 -45.69 -2.47 -27.63
N PRO A 476 -45.61 -3.27 -26.56
CA PRO A 476 -46.55 -3.22 -25.45
C PRO A 476 -46.28 -1.97 -24.59
N GLN A 477 -47.33 -1.20 -24.33
CA GLN A 477 -47.31 -0.07 -23.40
C GLN A 477 -46.96 -0.54 -21.98
N THR A 478 -45.94 0.07 -21.37
CA THR A 478 -45.62 -0.07 -19.95
C THR A 478 -46.66 0.70 -19.10
N PRO A 479 -47.13 0.12 -17.97
CA PRO A 479 -48.04 0.81 -17.08
C PRO A 479 -47.31 1.90 -16.30
N SER A 480 -47.89 3.11 -16.29
CA SER A 480 -47.46 4.23 -15.46
C SER A 480 -47.68 3.91 -13.99
N PHE A 481 -46.60 3.88 -13.20
CA PHE A 481 -46.68 3.82 -11.75
C PHE A 481 -46.88 5.23 -11.17
N SER A 482 -48.03 5.46 -10.55
CA SER A 482 -48.25 6.61 -9.66
C SER A 482 -47.38 6.49 -8.39
N PRO A 483 -46.90 7.60 -7.83
CA PRO A 483 -46.14 7.58 -6.58
C PRO A 483 -47.04 7.25 -5.38
N THR A 484 -46.61 6.27 -4.59
CA THR A 484 -47.17 5.88 -3.28
C THR A 484 -47.10 7.05 -2.28
N PRO A 485 -48.13 7.26 -1.43
CA PRO A 485 -48.15 8.35 -0.47
C PRO A 485 -47.15 8.14 0.68
N THR A 486 -46.58 9.26 1.14
CA THR A 486 -45.69 9.38 2.30
C THR A 486 -46.37 8.88 3.60
N PRO A 487 -45.67 8.13 4.47
CA PRO A 487 -46.25 7.67 5.73
C PRO A 487 -46.39 8.82 6.73
N THR A 488 -47.55 8.87 7.39
CA THR A 488 -47.85 9.72 8.55
C THR A 488 -47.07 9.24 9.78
N PRO A 489 -46.48 10.13 10.60
CA PRO A 489 -45.74 9.73 11.78
C PRO A 489 -46.67 9.21 12.90
N GLU A 490 -46.27 8.11 13.52
CA GLU A 490 -46.97 7.44 14.62
C GLU A 490 -46.77 8.20 15.97
N PRO A 491 -47.73 8.16 16.91
CA PRO A 491 -47.66 8.92 18.15
C PRO A 491 -46.64 8.33 19.14
N GLN A 492 -45.83 9.20 19.76
CA GLN A 492 -44.88 8.82 20.81
C GLN A 492 -45.62 8.40 22.09
N THR A 493 -45.39 7.16 22.56
CA THR A 493 -45.74 6.70 23.90
C THR A 493 -44.86 7.37 24.97
N PRO A 494 -45.41 7.80 26.11
CA PRO A 494 -44.63 8.40 27.19
C PRO A 494 -43.77 7.37 27.94
N SER A 495 -42.57 7.81 28.31
CA SER A 495 -41.55 7.05 29.06
C SER A 495 -42.02 6.72 30.49
N PRO A 496 -41.71 5.53 31.05
CA PRO A 496 -42.06 5.20 32.42
C PRO A 496 -41.18 5.94 33.45
N GLU A 497 -41.84 6.38 34.52
CA GLU A 497 -41.30 7.11 35.67
C GLU A 497 -40.34 6.24 36.51
N PRO A 498 -39.22 6.78 37.03
CA PRO A 498 -38.26 5.99 37.80
C PRO A 498 -38.77 5.68 39.21
N SER A 499 -38.63 4.42 39.64
CA SER A 499 -38.94 3.96 41.00
C SER A 499 -37.96 4.51 42.04
N PRO A 500 -38.41 4.76 43.29
CA PRO A 500 -37.58 5.37 44.33
C PRO A 500 -36.56 4.39 44.96
N VAL A 501 -35.38 4.92 45.27
CA VAL A 501 -34.26 4.25 45.94
C VAL A 501 -34.56 4.07 47.45
N PRO A 502 -34.30 2.90 48.06
CA PRO A 502 -34.43 2.73 49.50
C PRO A 502 -33.22 3.33 50.25
N SER A 503 -33.51 4.04 51.35
CA SER A 503 -32.52 4.62 52.26
C SER A 503 -31.84 3.54 53.13
N PRO A 504 -30.55 3.70 53.48
CA PRO A 504 -29.84 2.74 54.32
C PRO A 504 -30.24 2.89 55.80
N SER A 505 -30.38 1.75 56.48
CA SER A 505 -30.41 1.63 57.95
C SER A 505 -29.11 1.02 58.44
#